data_AF-K2DKY4-F1
#
_entry.id   AF-K2DKY4-F1
#
_cell.length_a   1.000
_cell.length_b   1.000
_cell.length_c   1.000
_cell.angle_alpha   90.00
_cell.angle_beta   90.00
_cell.angle_gamma   90.00
#
_symmetry.space_group_name_H-M   'P 1'
#
loop_
_entity.id
_entity.type
_entity.pdbx_description
1 polymer ?
#
loop_
_entity_poly.entity_id
_entity_poly.type
_entity_poly.pdbx_seq_one_letter_code
_entity_poly.pdbx_strand_id
1 'polypeptide(L)'
;MPDELKKIDLPIDSPIKPESPKRKINWKKLKVPAIIIGAIFLLLLILLLPLRGVIAQGRQAVAAGRLLLEAAKNQDLAKAKEGLAATRKELEDVQREFNKIRFLKFIPYIADLEHGINAALAGISAGDKAIEALEPNADLLGLKGESKFVQGSADDRIQTAVKTMSALTPKVNEMALHIDTLRKELNQINPNRYPKKIGKTVIRERLASTKETVENAANLFVNAQPLLINLPAMLGEPQTRRYLILFQNDKELRATGGFITAYAQFRLERGKMILERADDIYNLDNAKRKTFPAPREITTFHK
;
A
#
# COMPACT_ATOMS: atom_id res chain seq x y z
N MET A 1 -89.24 59.29 -36.89
CA MET A 1 -88.74 59.06 -35.53
C MET A 1 -87.70 57.96 -35.60
N PRO A 2 -86.54 58.17 -34.97
CA PRO A 2 -85.29 57.45 -35.18
C PRO A 2 -85.24 56.19 -34.32
N ASP A 3 -84.61 55.12 -34.82
CA ASP A 3 -84.04 54.07 -33.96
C ASP A 3 -82.73 53.57 -34.58
N GLU A 4 -81.74 53.51 -33.71
CA GLU A 4 -80.33 53.70 -33.98
C GLU A 4 -79.61 52.44 -34.44
N LEU A 5 -78.67 52.62 -35.36
CA LEU A 5 -77.67 51.65 -35.77
C LEU A 5 -76.67 51.40 -34.63
N LYS A 6 -76.61 50.17 -34.10
CA LYS A 6 -75.45 49.71 -33.32
C LYS A 6 -74.34 49.23 -34.25
N LYS A 7 -73.40 50.12 -34.57
CA LYS A 7 -72.05 49.76 -35.04
C LYS A 7 -71.20 49.44 -33.81
N ILE A 8 -70.57 48.27 -33.80
CA ILE A 8 -69.57 47.91 -32.81
C ILE A 8 -68.22 48.39 -33.36
N ASP A 9 -67.72 49.52 -32.87
CA ASP A 9 -66.36 49.98 -33.13
C ASP A 9 -65.43 49.35 -32.08
N LEU A 10 -64.49 48.52 -32.55
CA LEU A 10 -63.38 48.03 -31.74
C LEU A 10 -62.31 49.13 -31.66
N PRO A 11 -61.95 49.65 -30.48
CA PRO A 11 -60.82 50.57 -30.37
C PRO A 11 -59.52 49.78 -30.56
N ILE A 12 -58.93 49.89 -31.75
CA ILE A 12 -57.52 49.59 -31.96
C ILE A 12 -56.74 50.80 -31.46
N ASP A 13 -56.56 50.90 -30.14
CA ASP A 13 -55.56 51.79 -29.57
C ASP A 13 -54.93 51.11 -28.36
N SER A 14 -53.88 50.34 -28.63
CA SER A 14 -52.93 49.92 -27.60
C SER A 14 -51.72 50.84 -27.67
N PRO A 15 -51.39 51.58 -26.60
CA PRO A 15 -50.34 52.58 -26.64
C PRO A 15 -48.98 51.94 -26.86
N ILE A 16 -48.22 52.48 -27.81
CA ILE A 16 -46.82 52.16 -28.05
C ILE A 16 -46.05 52.49 -26.76
N LYS A 17 -45.52 51.46 -26.07
CA LYS A 17 -44.57 51.64 -24.97
C LYS A 17 -43.35 52.42 -25.49
N PRO A 18 -42.90 53.49 -24.81
CA PRO A 18 -41.69 54.20 -25.22
C PRO A 18 -40.50 53.23 -25.17
N GLU A 19 -39.79 53.10 -26.30
CA GLU A 19 -38.52 52.38 -26.36
C GLU A 19 -37.57 52.97 -25.31
N SER A 20 -37.17 52.15 -24.33
CA SER A 20 -36.14 52.52 -23.37
C SER A 20 -34.87 52.92 -24.13
N PRO A 21 -34.18 54.04 -23.77
CA PRO A 21 -33.01 54.49 -24.50
C PRO A 21 -31.94 53.40 -24.45
N LYS A 22 -31.56 52.87 -25.62
CA LYS A 22 -30.48 51.89 -25.76
C LYS A 22 -29.22 52.50 -25.15
N ARG A 23 -28.85 52.06 -23.94
CA ARG A 23 -27.63 52.49 -23.25
C ARG A 23 -26.45 52.23 -24.19
N LYS A 24 -25.87 53.29 -24.76
CA LYS A 24 -24.64 53.20 -25.57
C LYS A 24 -23.52 52.75 -24.63
N ILE A 25 -23.23 51.44 -24.62
CA ILE A 25 -22.14 50.86 -23.84
C ILE A 25 -20.86 51.55 -24.29
N ASN A 26 -20.20 52.24 -23.36
CA ASN A 26 -18.97 52.96 -23.68
C ASN A 26 -17.81 51.96 -23.75
N TRP A 27 -17.50 51.48 -24.95
CA TRP A 27 -16.49 50.44 -25.22
C TRP A 27 -15.12 50.75 -24.60
N LYS A 28 -14.78 52.03 -24.36
CA LYS A 28 -13.55 52.43 -23.66
C LYS A 28 -13.51 51.96 -22.18
N LYS A 29 -14.67 51.87 -21.51
CA LYS A 29 -14.78 51.35 -20.12
C LYS A 29 -14.84 49.82 -20.04
N LEU A 30 -15.15 49.14 -21.16
CA LEU A 30 -15.19 47.67 -21.25
C LEU A 30 -13.81 47.05 -21.57
N LYS A 31 -12.88 47.85 -22.13
CA LYS A 31 -11.52 47.40 -22.47
C LYS A 31 -10.70 46.97 -21.25
N VAL A 32 -10.77 47.71 -20.15
CA VAL A 32 -10.02 47.41 -18.91
C VAL A 32 -10.43 46.08 -18.29
N PRO A 33 -11.73 45.79 -18.02
CA PRO A 33 -12.13 44.48 -17.51
C PRO A 33 -11.86 43.35 -18.52
N ALA A 34 -11.99 43.58 -19.83
CA ALA A 34 -11.64 42.59 -20.84
C ALA A 34 -10.14 42.25 -20.86
N ILE A 35 -9.26 43.24 -20.67
CA ILE A 35 -7.80 43.04 -20.54
C ILE A 35 -7.47 42.27 -19.26
N ILE A 36 -8.14 42.57 -18.14
CA ILE A 36 -7.96 41.86 -16.87
C ILE A 36 -8.40 40.40 -16.99
N ILE A 37 -9.56 40.14 -17.61
CA ILE A 37 -10.06 38.78 -17.87
C ILE A 37 -9.13 38.04 -18.83
N GLY A 38 -8.64 38.70 -19.88
CA GLY A 38 -7.66 38.14 -20.81
C GLY A 38 -6.32 37.82 -20.15
N ALA A 39 -5.85 38.67 -19.24
CA ALA A 39 -4.63 38.44 -18.47
C ALA A 39 -4.79 37.29 -17.47
N ILE A 40 -5.93 37.21 -16.76
CA ILE A 40 -6.26 36.08 -15.87
C ILE A 40 -6.36 34.78 -16.67
N PHE A 41 -6.97 34.81 -17.87
CA PHE A 41 -7.08 33.66 -18.75
C PHE A 41 -5.71 33.21 -19.29
N LEU A 42 -4.87 34.15 -19.72
CA LEU A 42 -3.49 33.87 -20.15
C LEU A 42 -2.65 33.31 -19.01
N LEU A 43 -2.79 33.87 -17.81
CA LEU A 43 -2.12 33.41 -16.59
C LEU A 43 -2.60 32.00 -16.20
N LEU A 44 -3.90 31.71 -16.33
CA LEU A 44 -4.47 30.36 -16.21
C LEU A 44 -3.91 29.40 -17.27
N LEU A 45 -3.75 29.85 -18.52
CA LEU A 45 -3.19 29.05 -19.61
C LEU A 45 -1.71 28.72 -19.35
N ILE A 46 -0.93 29.71 -18.90
CA ILE A 46 0.46 29.55 -18.48
C ILE A 46 0.55 28.62 -17.26
N LEU A 47 -0.38 28.74 -16.30
CA LEU A 47 -0.51 27.85 -15.14
C LEU A 47 -0.87 26.40 -15.51
N LEU A 48 -1.55 26.18 -16.64
CA LEU A 48 -1.94 24.86 -17.14
C LEU A 48 -0.87 24.20 -18.04
N LEU A 49 0.13 24.95 -18.54
CA LEU A 49 1.22 24.40 -19.36
C LEU A 49 2.02 23.29 -18.64
N PRO A 50 2.43 23.43 -17.36
CA PRO A 50 3.18 22.39 -16.67
C PRO A 50 2.32 21.14 -16.40
N LEU A 51 1.00 21.30 -16.33
CA LEU A 51 0.06 20.18 -16.19
C LEU A 51 0.17 19.20 -17.37
N ARG A 52 0.46 19.70 -18.59
CA ARG A 52 0.74 18.85 -19.74
C ARG A 52 2.05 18.08 -19.59
N GLY A 53 3.09 18.73 -19.06
CA GLY A 53 4.38 18.09 -18.76
C GLY A 53 4.21 16.95 -17.76
N VAL A 54 3.51 17.20 -16.66
CA VAL A 54 3.15 16.19 -15.66
C VAL A 54 2.38 15.02 -16.29
N ILE A 55 1.39 15.29 -17.15
CA ILE A 55 0.61 14.23 -17.81
C ILE A 55 1.49 13.43 -18.78
N ALA A 56 2.38 14.09 -19.54
CA ALA A 56 3.25 13.44 -20.50
C ALA A 56 4.25 12.51 -19.80
N GLN A 57 4.98 13.03 -18.81
CA GLN A 57 5.91 12.25 -17.99
C GLN A 57 5.18 11.17 -17.19
N GLY A 58 3.96 11.46 -16.70
CA GLY A 58 3.14 10.49 -15.98
C GLY A 58 2.75 9.29 -16.85
N ARG A 59 2.53 9.48 -18.16
CA ARG A 59 2.31 8.37 -19.09
C ARG A 59 3.56 7.51 -19.26
N GLN A 60 4.75 8.13 -19.31
CA GLN A 60 6.02 7.42 -19.41
C GLN A 60 6.29 6.62 -18.13
N ALA A 61 6.08 7.23 -16.96
CA ALA A 61 6.17 6.55 -15.67
C ALA A 61 5.22 5.34 -15.56
N VAL A 62 3.97 5.47 -16.03
CA VAL A 62 3.02 4.34 -16.07
C VAL A 62 3.48 3.25 -17.05
N ALA A 63 4.07 3.61 -18.20
CA ALA A 63 4.60 2.63 -19.14
C ALA A 63 5.81 1.87 -18.55
N ALA A 64 6.77 2.58 -17.93
CA ALA A 64 7.90 1.98 -17.24
C ALA A 64 7.43 1.07 -16.08
N GLY A 65 6.47 1.53 -15.28
CA GLY A 65 5.89 0.75 -14.18
C GLY A 65 5.18 -0.53 -14.64
N ARG A 66 4.60 -0.55 -15.85
CA ARG A 66 4.02 -1.77 -16.44
C ARG A 66 5.09 -2.79 -16.79
N LEU A 67 6.20 -2.36 -17.39
CA LEU A 67 7.32 -3.24 -17.70
C LEU A 67 7.94 -3.83 -16.42
N LEU A 68 8.09 -3.00 -15.39
CA LEU A 68 8.49 -3.46 -14.05
C LEU A 68 7.53 -4.53 -13.51
N LEU A 69 6.21 -4.29 -13.58
CA LEU A 69 5.22 -5.25 -13.11
C LEU A 69 5.26 -6.57 -13.88
N GLU A 70 5.49 -6.53 -15.19
CA GLU A 70 5.66 -7.73 -16.02
C GLU A 70 6.93 -8.50 -15.65
N ALA A 71 8.06 -7.80 -15.45
CA ALA A 71 9.30 -8.42 -14.99
C ALA A 71 9.14 -9.08 -13.61
N ALA A 72 8.48 -8.40 -12.67
CA ALA A 72 8.19 -8.94 -11.34
C ALA A 72 7.28 -10.18 -11.39
N LYS A 73 6.24 -10.17 -12.24
CA LYS A 73 5.36 -11.33 -12.46
C LYS A 73 6.10 -12.53 -13.04
N ASN A 74 7.03 -12.28 -13.94
CA ASN A 74 7.86 -13.31 -14.56
C ASN A 74 9.07 -13.71 -13.70
N GLN A 75 9.17 -13.18 -12.47
CA GLN A 75 10.26 -13.45 -11.53
C GLN A 75 11.66 -13.12 -12.10
N ASP A 76 11.73 -12.21 -13.08
CA ASP A 76 12.97 -11.81 -13.74
C ASP A 76 13.62 -10.68 -12.93
N LEU A 77 14.49 -11.04 -11.98
CA LEU A 77 15.10 -10.09 -11.05
C LEU A 77 15.96 -9.04 -11.77
N ALA A 78 16.63 -9.43 -12.86
CA ALA A 78 17.47 -8.52 -13.65
C ALA A 78 16.61 -7.44 -14.32
N LYS A 79 15.54 -7.85 -15.03
CA LYS A 79 14.62 -6.89 -15.64
C LYS A 79 13.82 -6.10 -14.61
N ALA A 80 13.51 -6.68 -13.44
CA ALA A 80 12.85 -5.95 -12.36
C ALA A 80 13.74 -4.82 -11.84
N LYS A 81 15.05 -5.06 -11.70
CA LYS A 81 16.03 -4.03 -11.31
C LYS A 81 16.13 -2.90 -12.33
N GLU A 82 16.21 -3.24 -13.62
CA GLU A 82 16.19 -2.24 -14.70
C GLU A 82 14.87 -1.46 -14.72
N GLY A 83 13.75 -2.16 -14.54
CA GLY A 83 12.41 -1.58 -14.48
C GLY A 83 12.21 -0.63 -13.30
N LEU A 84 12.77 -0.94 -12.12
CA LEU A 84 12.75 -0.05 -10.95
C LEU A 84 13.54 1.23 -11.24
N ALA A 85 14.76 1.11 -11.76
CA ALA A 85 15.60 2.26 -12.10
C ALA A 85 14.93 3.16 -13.15
N ALA A 86 14.35 2.57 -14.20
CA ALA A 86 13.60 3.30 -15.22
C ALA A 86 12.36 3.99 -14.61
N THR A 87 11.56 3.26 -13.83
CA THR A 87 10.34 3.83 -13.21
C THR A 87 10.68 4.95 -12.23
N ARG A 88 11.75 4.80 -11.43
CA ARG A 88 12.26 5.84 -10.53
C ARG A 88 12.57 7.12 -11.31
N LYS A 89 13.36 7.01 -12.38
CA LYS A 89 13.74 8.16 -13.21
C LYS A 89 12.51 8.89 -13.76
N GLU A 90 11.56 8.14 -14.34
CA GLU A 90 10.34 8.74 -14.88
C GLU A 90 9.48 9.40 -13.78
N LEU A 91 9.41 8.81 -12.58
CA LEU A 91 8.71 9.42 -11.44
C LEU A 91 9.43 10.68 -10.92
N GLU A 92 10.76 10.71 -10.93
CA GLU A 92 11.54 11.89 -10.58
C GLU A 92 11.36 13.02 -11.61
N ASP A 93 11.22 12.69 -12.88
CA ASP A 93 10.87 13.64 -13.94
C ASP A 93 9.43 14.17 -13.77
N VAL A 94 8.47 13.29 -13.41
CA VAL A 94 7.11 13.72 -13.00
C VAL A 94 7.17 14.66 -11.79
N GLN A 95 7.95 14.33 -10.76
CA GLN A 95 8.12 15.17 -9.58
C GLN A 95 8.73 16.54 -9.96
N ARG A 96 9.69 16.57 -10.88
CA ARG A 96 10.30 17.82 -11.37
C ARG A 96 9.29 18.71 -12.10
N GLU A 97 8.47 18.14 -12.97
CA GLU A 97 7.39 18.87 -13.64
C GLU A 97 6.29 19.31 -12.65
N PHE A 98 5.95 18.45 -11.68
CA PHE A 98 5.00 18.76 -10.62
C PHE A 98 5.48 19.92 -9.73
N ASN A 99 6.77 19.98 -9.42
CA ASN A 99 7.34 21.04 -8.60
C ASN A 99 7.09 22.45 -9.20
N LYS A 100 6.91 22.56 -10.52
CA LYS A 100 6.55 23.83 -11.19
C LYS A 100 5.14 24.31 -10.85
N ILE A 101 4.23 23.41 -10.45
CA ILE A 101 2.83 23.70 -10.09
C ILE A 101 2.53 23.43 -8.62
N ARG A 102 3.54 23.08 -7.82
CA ARG A 102 3.38 22.71 -6.41
C ARG A 102 2.71 23.82 -5.57
N PHE A 103 2.89 25.08 -5.94
CA PHE A 103 2.22 26.21 -5.26
C PHE A 103 0.68 26.16 -5.39
N LEU A 104 0.14 25.42 -6.35
CA LEU A 104 -1.30 25.18 -6.52
C LEU A 104 -1.84 24.05 -5.63
N LYS A 105 -1.07 23.53 -4.67
CA LYS A 105 -1.50 22.47 -3.73
C LYS A 105 -2.73 22.81 -2.88
N PHE A 106 -3.15 24.08 -2.84
CA PHE A 106 -4.43 24.46 -2.24
C PHE A 106 -5.63 23.82 -2.97
N ILE A 107 -5.44 23.40 -4.22
CA ILE A 107 -6.42 22.61 -4.98
C ILE A 107 -6.30 21.14 -4.56
N PRO A 108 -7.37 20.52 -4.02
CA PRO A 108 -7.30 19.15 -3.48
C PRO A 108 -6.73 18.10 -4.45
N TYR A 109 -7.03 18.21 -5.75
CA TYR A 109 -6.50 17.28 -6.77
C TYR A 109 -4.99 17.38 -6.99
N ILE A 110 -4.41 18.56 -6.77
CA ILE A 110 -2.97 18.79 -6.92
C ILE A 110 -2.24 18.29 -5.68
N ALA A 111 -2.84 18.44 -4.50
CA ALA A 111 -2.35 17.79 -3.28
C ALA A 111 -2.38 16.26 -3.39
N ASP A 112 -3.50 15.67 -3.86
CA ASP A 112 -3.61 14.22 -4.08
C ASP A 112 -2.56 13.70 -5.08
N LEU A 113 -2.18 14.52 -6.07
CA LEU A 113 -1.11 14.19 -7.00
C LEU A 113 0.27 14.18 -6.32
N GLU A 114 0.58 15.15 -5.45
CA GLU A 114 1.83 15.15 -4.65
C GLU A 114 1.93 13.86 -3.83
N HIS A 115 0.85 13.51 -3.12
CA HIS A 115 0.76 12.30 -2.33
C HIS A 115 0.91 11.04 -3.20
N GLY A 116 0.32 11.01 -4.39
CA GLY A 116 0.47 9.91 -5.34
C GLY A 116 1.92 9.73 -5.82
N ILE A 117 2.63 10.82 -6.12
CA ILE A 117 4.04 10.77 -6.55
C ILE A 117 4.94 10.30 -5.38
N ASN A 118 4.75 10.86 -4.19
CA ASN A 118 5.50 10.47 -3.00
C ASN A 118 5.27 8.98 -2.66
N ALA A 119 4.02 8.51 -2.71
CA ALA A 119 3.68 7.11 -2.49
C ALA A 119 4.36 6.21 -3.53
N ALA A 120 4.35 6.60 -4.81
CA ALA A 120 5.00 5.84 -5.87
C ALA A 120 6.52 5.76 -5.66
N LEU A 121 7.19 6.88 -5.36
CA LEU A 121 8.63 6.92 -5.08
C LEU A 121 9.02 6.11 -3.84
N ALA A 122 8.20 6.13 -2.80
CA ALA A 122 8.38 5.29 -1.63
C ALA A 122 8.22 3.80 -1.97
N GLY A 123 7.24 3.44 -2.80
CA GLY A 123 7.05 2.07 -3.29
C GLY A 123 8.23 1.57 -4.12
N ILE A 124 8.77 2.40 -5.01
CA ILE A 124 9.97 2.08 -5.79
C ILE A 124 11.20 1.93 -4.88
N SER A 125 11.36 2.80 -3.88
CA SER A 125 12.43 2.66 -2.88
C SER A 125 12.32 1.36 -2.08
N ALA A 126 11.11 0.95 -1.70
CA ALA A 126 10.91 -0.36 -1.07
C ALA A 126 11.27 -1.51 -2.01
N GLY A 127 10.91 -1.39 -3.30
CA GLY A 127 11.31 -2.35 -4.34
C GLY A 127 12.82 -2.45 -4.51
N ASP A 128 13.54 -1.32 -4.51
CA ASP A 128 15.01 -1.31 -4.59
C ASP A 128 15.62 -2.07 -3.41
N LYS A 129 15.12 -1.83 -2.19
CA LYS A 129 15.55 -2.56 -0.99
C LYS A 129 15.21 -4.05 -1.04
N ALA A 130 14.09 -4.43 -1.65
CA ALA A 130 13.76 -5.83 -1.87
C ALA A 130 14.77 -6.49 -2.83
N ILE A 131 15.10 -5.85 -3.95
CA ILE A 131 16.10 -6.37 -4.88
C ILE A 131 17.50 -6.42 -4.25
N GLU A 132 17.93 -5.37 -3.56
CA GLU A 132 19.20 -5.37 -2.81
C GLU A 132 19.30 -6.56 -1.83
N ALA A 133 18.18 -6.94 -1.21
CA ALA A 133 18.11 -8.06 -0.29
C ALA A 133 18.17 -9.40 -1.05
N LEU A 134 17.42 -9.53 -2.15
CA LEU A 134 17.28 -10.77 -2.91
C LEU A 134 18.49 -11.08 -3.80
N GLU A 135 19.17 -10.07 -4.35
CA GLU A 135 20.25 -10.22 -5.35
C GLU A 135 21.40 -11.15 -4.88
N PRO A 136 21.93 -11.05 -3.65
CA PRO A 136 22.96 -11.96 -3.15
C PRO A 136 22.50 -13.42 -3.04
N ASN A 137 21.20 -13.65 -2.92
CA ASN A 137 20.58 -14.97 -2.69
C ASN A 137 19.70 -15.41 -3.88
N ALA A 138 19.74 -14.72 -5.01
CA ALA A 138 18.81 -14.93 -6.12
C ALA A 138 18.89 -16.35 -6.71
N ASP A 139 20.11 -16.91 -6.76
CA ASP A 139 20.36 -18.27 -7.24
C ASP A 139 19.79 -19.31 -6.26
N LEU A 140 19.92 -19.04 -4.95
CA LEU A 140 19.36 -19.90 -3.90
C LEU A 140 17.84 -19.90 -3.94
N LEU A 141 17.21 -18.80 -4.34
CA LEU A 141 15.75 -18.67 -4.44
C LEU A 141 15.18 -19.11 -5.80
N GLY A 142 16.03 -19.52 -6.75
CA GLY A 142 15.62 -19.93 -8.10
C GLY A 142 15.15 -18.78 -8.99
N LEU A 143 15.51 -17.54 -8.67
CA LEU A 143 15.10 -16.33 -9.40
C LEU A 143 15.92 -16.08 -10.67
N LYS A 144 16.86 -16.99 -11.02
CA LYS A 144 17.66 -16.96 -12.26
C LYS A 144 17.40 -18.14 -13.21
N GLY A 145 16.27 -18.84 -13.06
CA GLY A 145 15.81 -19.87 -14.00
C GLY A 145 16.23 -21.31 -13.66
N GLU A 146 17.37 -21.53 -12.99
CA GLU A 146 17.74 -22.84 -12.43
C GLU A 146 17.76 -22.79 -10.90
N SER A 147 16.81 -23.46 -10.26
CA SER A 147 16.67 -23.42 -8.80
C SER A 147 17.55 -24.46 -8.10
N LYS A 148 18.55 -23.98 -7.34
CA LYS A 148 19.23 -24.80 -6.33
C LYS A 148 18.38 -25.01 -5.07
N PHE A 149 17.31 -24.23 -4.88
CA PHE A 149 16.38 -24.38 -3.75
C PHE A 149 15.67 -25.74 -3.74
N VAL A 150 15.49 -26.36 -4.90
CA VAL A 150 14.80 -27.65 -5.04
C VAL A 150 15.79 -28.82 -4.91
N GLN A 151 17.09 -28.56 -4.79
CA GLN A 151 18.10 -29.61 -4.59
C GLN A 151 18.34 -29.84 -3.09
N GLY A 152 18.46 -31.10 -2.68
CA GLY A 152 18.68 -31.48 -1.27
C GLY A 152 17.44 -31.93 -0.51
N SER A 153 17.63 -32.28 0.76
CA SER A 153 16.57 -32.75 1.66
C SER A 153 15.66 -31.61 2.11
N ALA A 154 14.49 -31.92 2.69
CA ALA A 154 13.60 -30.90 3.24
C ALA A 154 14.31 -30.03 4.31
N ASP A 155 15.18 -30.64 5.13
CA ASP A 155 15.99 -29.94 6.11
C ASP A 155 16.92 -28.92 5.45
N ASP A 156 17.64 -29.30 4.39
CA ASP A 156 18.59 -28.41 3.70
C ASP A 156 17.88 -27.17 3.11
N ARG A 157 16.66 -27.36 2.59
CA ARG A 157 15.84 -26.27 2.06
C ARG A 157 15.39 -25.31 3.15
N ILE A 158 14.95 -25.83 4.30
CA ILE A 158 14.57 -25.01 5.45
C ILE A 158 15.78 -24.24 5.97
N GLN A 159 16.93 -24.89 6.11
CA GLN A 159 18.14 -24.20 6.55
C GLN A 159 18.57 -23.09 5.60
N THR A 160 18.48 -23.33 4.29
CA THR A 160 18.74 -22.32 3.27
C THR A 160 17.77 -21.15 3.40
N ALA A 161 16.47 -21.42 3.56
CA ALA A 161 15.46 -20.38 3.76
C ALA A 161 15.74 -19.54 5.03
N VAL A 162 16.05 -20.18 6.16
CA VAL A 162 16.38 -19.48 7.42
C VAL A 162 17.61 -18.60 7.27
N LYS A 163 18.66 -19.12 6.63
CA LYS A 163 19.89 -18.37 6.37
C LYS A 163 19.62 -17.17 5.47
N THR A 164 18.85 -17.35 4.39
CA THR A 164 18.45 -16.26 3.51
C THR A 164 17.64 -15.23 4.31
N MET A 165 16.60 -15.62 5.03
CA MET A 165 15.79 -14.70 5.85
C MET A 165 16.63 -13.90 6.86
N SER A 166 17.58 -14.54 7.55
CA SER A 166 18.52 -13.86 8.46
C SER A 166 19.32 -12.77 7.73
N ALA A 167 19.85 -13.09 6.55
CA ALA A 167 20.56 -12.12 5.72
C ALA A 167 19.67 -10.97 5.20
N LEU A 168 18.38 -11.23 4.95
CA LEU A 168 17.41 -10.21 4.50
C LEU A 168 16.95 -9.28 5.63
N THR A 169 17.09 -9.68 6.89
CA THR A 169 16.50 -8.98 8.05
C THR A 169 16.81 -7.48 8.12
N PRO A 170 18.07 -7.02 7.91
CA PRO A 170 18.36 -5.58 7.90
C PRO A 170 17.58 -4.82 6.82
N LYS A 171 17.44 -5.42 5.63
CA LYS A 171 16.71 -4.84 4.50
C LYS A 171 15.21 -4.84 4.72
N VAL A 172 14.67 -5.81 5.47
CA VAL A 172 13.26 -5.83 5.88
C VAL A 172 12.90 -4.58 6.68
N ASN A 173 13.77 -4.11 7.57
CA ASN A 173 13.56 -2.85 8.28
C ASN A 173 13.59 -1.63 7.36
N GLU A 174 14.56 -1.55 6.44
CA GLU A 174 14.62 -0.47 5.44
C GLU A 174 13.36 -0.44 4.55
N MET A 175 12.89 -1.62 4.10
CA MET A 175 11.64 -1.76 3.33
C MET A 175 10.43 -1.26 4.12
N ALA A 176 10.32 -1.62 5.41
CA ALA A 176 9.20 -1.22 6.26
C ALA A 176 9.07 0.30 6.40
N LEU A 177 10.19 1.03 6.49
CA LEU A 177 10.18 2.50 6.55
C LEU A 177 9.58 3.13 5.27
N HIS A 178 9.98 2.60 4.11
CA HIS A 178 9.46 3.07 2.83
C HIS A 178 7.99 2.67 2.62
N ILE A 179 7.60 1.46 3.02
CA ILE A 179 6.21 0.99 2.93
C ILE A 179 5.28 1.77 3.88
N ASP A 180 5.76 2.12 5.08
CA ASP A 180 5.00 2.99 5.99
C ASP A 180 4.83 4.40 5.42
N THR A 181 5.86 4.95 4.78
CA THR A 181 5.77 6.23 4.07
C THR A 181 4.75 6.16 2.94
N LEU A 182 4.81 5.11 2.11
CA LEU A 182 3.84 4.88 1.04
C LEU A 182 2.42 4.85 1.60
N ARG A 183 2.18 4.11 2.69
CA ARG A 183 0.86 4.03 3.33
C ARG A 183 0.37 5.39 3.81
N LYS A 184 1.23 6.15 4.50
CA LYS A 184 0.92 7.49 4.99
C LYS A 184 0.50 8.43 3.87
N GLU A 185 1.21 8.40 2.75
CA GLU A 185 0.90 9.20 1.56
C GLU A 185 -0.40 8.74 0.87
N LEU A 186 -0.59 7.43 0.67
CA LEU A 186 -1.84 6.90 0.10
C LEU A 186 -3.07 7.27 0.93
N ASN A 187 -2.94 7.30 2.26
CA ASN A 187 -4.04 7.65 3.16
C ASN A 187 -4.53 9.09 2.99
N GLN A 188 -3.68 9.99 2.50
CA GLN A 188 -4.07 11.37 2.20
C GLN A 188 -4.91 11.49 0.91
N ILE A 189 -4.79 10.53 -0.01
CA ILE A 189 -5.53 10.52 -1.27
C ILE A 189 -6.99 10.14 -1.00
N ASN A 190 -7.93 10.99 -1.44
CA ASN A 190 -9.35 10.75 -1.28
C ASN A 190 -10.04 10.47 -2.63
N PRO A 191 -10.38 9.19 -2.94
CA PRO A 191 -11.02 8.82 -4.19
C PRO A 191 -12.35 9.54 -4.46
N ASN A 192 -13.08 9.95 -3.41
CA ASN A 192 -14.39 10.62 -3.56
C ASN A 192 -14.29 12.00 -4.21
N ARG A 193 -13.10 12.63 -4.20
CA ARG A 193 -12.84 13.89 -4.90
C ARG A 193 -12.96 13.71 -6.42
N TYR A 194 -12.67 12.53 -6.96
CA TYR A 194 -12.63 12.30 -8.41
C TYR A 194 -14.01 11.98 -8.97
N PRO A 195 -14.36 12.39 -10.20
CA PRO A 195 -15.63 12.02 -10.83
C PRO A 195 -15.73 10.50 -11.07
N LYS A 196 -16.95 9.94 -11.08
CA LYS A 196 -17.16 8.51 -11.34
C LYS A 196 -16.56 8.08 -12.69
N LYS A 197 -16.78 8.89 -13.73
CA LYS A 197 -16.29 8.65 -15.09
C LYS A 197 -15.76 9.95 -15.71
N ILE A 198 -14.73 9.83 -16.53
CA ILE A 198 -14.34 10.87 -17.51
C ILE A 198 -14.37 10.21 -18.89
N GLY A 199 -15.29 10.68 -19.74
CA GLY A 199 -15.57 10.02 -21.02
C GLY A 199 -16.02 8.56 -20.81
N LYS A 200 -15.29 7.62 -21.42
CA LYS A 200 -15.55 6.17 -21.31
C LYS A 200 -14.82 5.50 -20.13
N THR A 201 -13.96 6.23 -19.42
CA THR A 201 -13.08 5.65 -18.39
C THR A 201 -13.69 5.84 -17.00
N VAL A 202 -13.87 4.75 -16.26
CA VAL A 202 -14.24 4.77 -14.84
C VAL A 202 -12.99 5.11 -14.03
N ILE A 203 -13.01 6.22 -13.29
CA ILE A 203 -11.82 6.75 -12.60
C ILE A 203 -11.91 6.53 -11.10
N ARG A 204 -13.00 6.98 -10.46
CA ARG A 204 -13.17 6.87 -9.01
C ARG A 204 -13.00 5.44 -8.50
N GLU A 205 -13.72 4.49 -9.10
CA GLU A 205 -13.69 3.08 -8.68
C GLU A 205 -12.32 2.44 -8.93
N ARG A 206 -11.68 2.75 -10.06
CA ARG A 206 -10.32 2.26 -10.35
C ARG A 206 -9.30 2.82 -9.36
N LEU A 207 -9.36 4.11 -9.05
CA LEU A 207 -8.48 4.74 -8.07
C LEU A 207 -8.69 4.14 -6.67
N ALA A 208 -9.94 3.99 -6.24
CA ALA A 208 -10.29 3.38 -4.96
C ALA A 208 -9.78 1.94 -4.85
N SER A 209 -10.05 1.12 -5.87
CA SER A 209 -9.60 -0.29 -5.91
C SER A 209 -8.08 -0.42 -5.94
N THR A 210 -7.38 0.39 -6.73
CA THR A 210 -5.91 0.40 -6.75
C THR A 210 -5.34 0.84 -5.41
N LYS A 211 -5.87 1.92 -4.82
CA LYS A 211 -5.45 2.40 -3.49
C LYS A 211 -5.63 1.29 -2.45
N GLU A 212 -6.81 0.69 -2.37
CA GLU A 212 -7.13 -0.37 -1.42
C GLU A 212 -6.23 -1.59 -1.59
N THR A 213 -5.98 -2.02 -2.83
CA THR A 213 -5.08 -3.15 -3.13
C THR A 213 -3.67 -2.89 -2.59
N VAL A 214 -3.13 -1.70 -2.86
CA VAL A 214 -1.78 -1.33 -2.42
C VAL A 214 -1.72 -1.15 -0.90
N GLU A 215 -2.73 -0.52 -0.31
CA GLU A 215 -2.83 -0.32 1.14
C GLU A 215 -2.91 -1.66 1.89
N ASN A 216 -3.71 -2.61 1.40
CA ASN A 216 -3.80 -3.96 1.96
C ASN A 216 -2.47 -4.71 1.86
N ALA A 217 -1.77 -4.63 0.73
CA ALA A 217 -0.45 -5.22 0.58
C ALA A 217 0.59 -4.60 1.52
N ALA A 218 0.59 -3.27 1.67
CA ALA A 218 1.45 -2.55 2.60
C ALA A 218 1.18 -2.92 4.06
N ASN A 219 -0.10 -3.01 4.45
CA ASN A 219 -0.51 -3.40 5.80
C ASN A 219 -0.11 -4.86 6.09
N LEU A 220 -0.29 -5.77 5.14
CA LEU A 220 0.16 -7.16 5.29
C LEU A 220 1.67 -7.22 5.54
N PHE A 221 2.47 -6.47 4.77
CA PHE A 221 3.91 -6.41 4.96
C PHE A 221 4.30 -5.89 6.35
N VAL A 222 3.72 -4.76 6.79
CA VAL A 222 4.02 -4.16 8.10
C VAL A 222 3.60 -5.11 9.24
N ASN A 223 2.45 -5.77 9.11
CA ASN A 223 2.00 -6.74 10.11
C ASN A 223 2.86 -8.01 10.14
N ALA A 224 3.42 -8.41 9.00
CA ALA A 224 4.31 -9.56 8.88
C ALA A 224 5.76 -9.25 9.30
N GLN A 225 6.17 -7.97 9.28
CA GLN A 225 7.54 -7.55 9.59
C GLN A 225 8.08 -8.15 10.91
N PRO A 226 7.36 -8.09 12.06
CA PRO A 226 7.87 -8.67 13.30
C PRO A 226 8.12 -10.16 13.20
N LEU A 227 7.27 -10.89 12.47
CA LEU A 227 7.47 -12.31 12.23
C LEU A 227 8.70 -12.53 11.34
N LEU A 228 8.84 -11.81 10.23
CA LEU A 228 9.97 -11.96 9.31
C LEU A 228 11.32 -11.73 9.98
N ILE A 229 11.39 -10.78 10.92
CA ILE A 229 12.61 -10.46 11.68
C ILE A 229 12.91 -11.50 12.76
N ASN A 230 11.88 -11.98 13.47
CA ASN A 230 12.07 -12.88 14.61
C ASN A 230 12.09 -14.36 14.23
N LEU A 231 11.54 -14.73 13.06
CA LEU A 231 11.44 -16.12 12.64
C LEU A 231 12.81 -16.83 12.57
N PRO A 232 13.90 -16.24 12.04
CA PRO A 232 15.21 -16.87 12.08
C PRO A 232 15.67 -17.17 13.51
N ALA A 233 15.47 -16.22 14.43
CA ALA A 233 15.82 -16.38 15.84
C ALA A 233 14.98 -17.45 16.55
N MET A 234 13.71 -17.60 16.17
CA MET A 234 12.86 -18.70 16.63
C MET A 234 13.31 -20.05 16.05
N LEU A 235 13.82 -20.06 14.83
CA LEU A 235 14.31 -21.26 14.16
C LEU A 235 15.76 -21.63 14.52
N GLY A 236 16.38 -20.95 15.47
CA GLY A 236 17.71 -21.32 15.98
C GLY A 236 18.88 -20.68 15.22
N GLU A 237 18.70 -19.50 14.62
CA GLU A 237 19.74 -18.71 13.97
C GLU A 237 19.82 -17.30 14.60
N PRO A 238 20.99 -16.82 15.07
CA PRO A 238 22.30 -17.48 15.07
C PRO A 238 22.51 -18.45 16.25
N GLN A 239 21.67 -18.37 17.28
CA GLN A 239 21.77 -19.21 18.48
C GLN A 239 20.72 -20.30 18.47
N THR A 240 21.15 -21.53 18.77
CA THR A 240 20.28 -22.70 18.97
C THR A 240 19.14 -22.41 19.95
N ARG A 241 17.93 -22.85 19.61
CA ARG A 241 16.74 -22.75 20.48
C ARG A 241 16.28 -24.14 20.91
N ARG A 242 15.80 -24.25 22.15
CA ARG A 242 15.16 -25.46 22.67
C ARG A 242 13.69 -25.18 22.97
N TYR A 243 12.83 -26.06 22.50
CA TYR A 243 11.39 -25.98 22.68
C TYR A 243 10.89 -27.23 23.39
N LEU A 244 10.04 -27.03 24.39
CA LEU A 244 9.25 -28.08 25.01
C LEU A 244 7.88 -28.09 24.34
N ILE A 245 7.52 -29.20 23.72
CA ILE A 245 6.20 -29.45 23.14
C ILE A 245 5.46 -30.39 24.08
N LEU A 246 4.27 -29.98 24.50
CA LEU A 246 3.39 -30.75 25.36
C LEU A 246 2.25 -31.30 24.53
N PHE A 247 2.03 -32.61 24.59
CA PHE A 247 0.92 -33.28 23.91
C PHE A 247 -0.24 -33.37 24.89
N GLN A 248 -1.34 -32.72 24.55
CA GLN A 248 -2.52 -32.62 25.39
C GLN A 248 -3.71 -33.33 24.73
N ASN A 249 -4.35 -34.22 25.49
CA ASN A 249 -5.61 -34.84 25.14
C ASN A 249 -6.77 -34.03 25.72
N ASP A 250 -7.53 -33.37 24.86
CA ASP A 250 -8.69 -32.55 25.22
C ASP A 250 -9.93 -33.37 25.61
N LYS A 251 -9.94 -34.69 25.35
CA LYS A 251 -11.03 -35.61 25.75
C LYS A 251 -11.01 -36.00 27.22
N GLU A 252 -9.91 -35.73 27.91
CA GLU A 252 -9.81 -35.93 29.35
C GLU A 252 -9.78 -34.56 30.04
N LEU A 253 -10.97 -34.03 30.36
CA LEU A 253 -11.11 -32.67 30.87
C LEU A 253 -10.43 -32.53 32.24
N ARG A 254 -9.41 -31.67 32.31
CA ARG A 254 -8.75 -31.22 33.55
C ARG A 254 -8.66 -29.70 33.57
N ALA A 255 -8.25 -29.12 34.70
CA ALA A 255 -8.18 -27.66 34.90
C ALA A 255 -7.33 -26.91 33.84
N THR A 256 -6.41 -27.59 33.17
CA THR A 256 -5.57 -27.09 32.07
C THR A 256 -6.22 -27.21 30.67
N GLY A 257 -7.49 -27.61 30.59
CA GLY A 257 -8.21 -27.83 29.33
C GLY A 257 -7.98 -29.22 28.71
N GLY A 258 -7.46 -30.18 29.46
CA GLY A 258 -7.10 -31.52 28.97
C GLY A 258 -5.99 -32.18 29.79
N PHE A 259 -5.75 -33.47 29.57
CA PHE A 259 -4.65 -34.21 30.19
C PHE A 259 -3.40 -34.15 29.31
N ILE A 260 -2.27 -33.72 29.86
CA ILE A 260 -0.97 -33.75 29.17
C ILE A 260 -0.48 -35.20 29.20
N THR A 261 -0.44 -35.87 28.06
CA THR A 261 -0.08 -37.31 27.98
C THR A 261 1.41 -37.53 27.82
N ALA A 262 2.08 -36.67 27.06
CA ALA A 262 3.49 -36.81 26.72
C ALA A 262 4.15 -35.45 26.52
N TYR A 263 5.48 -35.44 26.45
CA TYR A 263 6.25 -34.26 26.09
C TYR A 263 7.38 -34.61 25.13
N ALA A 264 7.81 -33.62 24.35
CA ALA A 264 9.01 -33.69 23.53
C ALA A 264 9.86 -32.42 23.66
N GLN A 265 11.17 -32.58 23.71
CA GLN A 265 12.15 -31.51 23.68
C GLN A 265 12.81 -31.50 22.30
N PHE A 266 12.62 -30.40 21.58
CA PHE A 266 13.24 -30.17 20.28
C PHE A 266 14.32 -29.12 20.39
N ARG A 267 15.47 -29.39 19.79
CA ARG A 267 16.53 -28.43 19.53
C ARG A 267 16.44 -27.97 18.08
N LEU A 268 16.30 -26.67 17.88
CA LEU A 268 16.30 -26.04 16.58
C LEU A 268 17.65 -25.37 16.33
N GLU A 269 18.29 -25.74 15.22
CA GLU A 269 19.58 -25.20 14.79
C GLU A 269 19.49 -24.79 13.33
N ARG A 270 19.49 -23.47 13.10
CA ARG A 270 19.38 -22.88 11.76
C ARG A 270 18.20 -23.42 10.95
N GLY A 271 17.08 -23.76 11.59
CA GLY A 271 15.90 -24.36 10.96
C GLY A 271 15.85 -25.89 10.98
N LYS A 272 16.93 -26.58 11.33
CA LYS A 272 16.90 -28.03 11.52
C LYS A 272 16.32 -28.39 12.88
N MET A 273 15.28 -29.21 12.88
CA MET A 273 14.63 -29.71 14.10
C MET A 273 15.24 -31.04 14.51
N ILE A 274 15.79 -31.09 15.72
CA ILE A 274 16.43 -32.28 16.29
C ILE A 274 15.63 -32.66 17.54
N LEU A 275 15.08 -33.87 17.57
CA LEU A 275 14.45 -34.40 18.77
C LEU A 275 15.54 -34.78 19.78
N GLU A 276 15.58 -34.11 20.94
CA GLU A 276 16.52 -34.42 22.02
C GLU A 276 15.94 -35.44 23.00
N ARG A 277 14.63 -35.34 23.29
CA ARG A 277 13.93 -36.24 24.20
C ARG A 277 12.44 -36.28 23.85
N ALA A 278 11.84 -37.46 23.86
CA ALA A 278 10.39 -37.62 23.90
C ALA A 278 10.05 -38.68 24.92
N ASP A 279 9.04 -38.44 25.74
CA ASP A 279 8.70 -39.34 26.83
C ASP A 279 7.26 -39.12 27.32
N ASP A 280 6.76 -40.08 28.08
CA ASP A 280 5.49 -39.98 28.79
C ASP A 280 5.59 -38.95 29.93
N ILE A 281 4.49 -38.23 30.20
CA ILE A 281 4.46 -37.20 31.25
C ILE A 281 4.79 -37.76 32.64
N TYR A 282 4.44 -39.01 32.93
CA TYR A 282 4.70 -39.64 34.24
C TYR A 282 6.19 -39.83 34.49
N ASN A 283 6.99 -40.09 33.45
CA ASN A 283 8.44 -40.18 33.57
C ASN A 283 9.07 -38.82 33.93
N LEU A 284 8.48 -37.72 33.47
CA LEU A 284 8.88 -36.37 33.91
C LEU A 284 8.49 -36.09 35.35
N ASP A 285 7.29 -36.52 35.76
CA ASP A 285 6.80 -36.34 37.13
C ASP A 285 7.66 -37.13 38.13
N ASN A 286 7.96 -38.39 37.81
CA ASN A 286 8.84 -39.25 38.60
C ASN A 286 10.29 -38.74 38.69
N ALA A 287 10.74 -37.93 37.74
CA ALA A 287 12.08 -37.34 37.76
C ALA A 287 12.21 -36.15 38.73
N LYS A 288 11.10 -35.68 39.34
CA LYS A 288 11.12 -34.58 40.32
C LYS A 288 11.86 -35.01 41.58
N ARG A 289 12.93 -34.27 41.91
CA ARG A 289 13.72 -34.48 43.14
C ARG A 289 13.31 -33.58 44.30
N LYS A 290 12.46 -32.59 44.04
CA LYS A 290 12.05 -31.57 45.00
C LYS A 290 10.53 -31.45 44.97
N THR A 291 9.92 -31.64 46.13
CA THR A 291 8.51 -31.34 46.37
C THR A 291 8.40 -30.00 47.05
N PHE A 292 7.39 -29.22 46.68
CA PHE A 292 7.04 -28.00 47.38
C PHE A 292 5.88 -28.30 48.32
N PRO A 293 5.86 -27.76 49.55
CA PRO A 293 4.71 -27.91 50.42
C PRO A 293 3.48 -27.33 49.71
N ALA A 294 2.36 -28.04 49.79
CA ALA A 294 1.12 -27.55 49.21
C ALA A 294 0.74 -26.21 49.86
N PRO A 295 0.23 -25.23 49.08
CA PRO A 295 -0.27 -23.97 49.62
C PRO A 295 -1.28 -24.19 50.74
N ARG A 296 -1.40 -23.22 51.66
CA ARG A 296 -2.29 -23.31 52.84
C ARG A 296 -3.74 -23.61 52.42
N GLU A 297 -4.15 -23.07 51.29
CA GLU A 297 -5.47 -23.23 50.69
C GLU A 297 -5.76 -24.69 50.35
N ILE A 298 -4.76 -25.47 49.90
CA ILE A 298 -4.94 -26.88 49.56
C ILE A 298 -4.93 -27.75 50.83
N THR A 299 -4.03 -27.46 51.77
CA THR A 299 -3.87 -28.26 53.00
C THR A 299 -5.01 -28.09 54.00
N THR A 300 -5.81 -27.02 53.87
CA THR A 300 -6.98 -26.80 54.73
C THR A 300 -8.13 -27.76 54.40
N PHE A 301 -8.29 -28.14 53.13
CA PHE A 301 -9.45 -28.92 52.65
C PHE A 301 -9.13 -30.37 52.26
N HIS A 302 -7.87 -30.71 52.04
CA HIS A 302 -7.42 -32.08 51.79
C HIS A 302 -6.33 -32.47 52.80
N LYS A 303 -6.69 -33.34 53.76
CA LYS A 303 -5.76 -34.01 54.68
C LYS A 303 -5.33 -35.35 54.13
#